data_AF-A0A9X2FZS2-F1
#
_entry.id   AF-A0A9X2FZS2-F1
#
_cell.length_a   1.000
_cell.length_b   1.000
_cell.length_c   1.000
_cell.angle_alpha   90.00
_cell.angle_beta   90.00
_cell.angle_gamma   90.00
#
_symmetry.space_group_name_H-M   'P 1'
#
loop_
_entity.id
_entity.type
_entity.pdbx_description
1 polymer ?
#
loop_
_entity_poly.entity_id
_entity_poly.type
_entity_poly.pdbx_seq_one_letter_code
_entity_poly.pdbx_strand_id
1 'polypeptide(L)'
;MPYCRTEFKLVKPEQVENVLSTFTRECFVGGQVAYRLDDVTFSIDAGENDIRAIYDEENAVMKFFCRYQRDMNFYDKKLMAFATKHGIDTKPCTASSEY
;
A
#
# COMPACT_ATOMS: atom_id res chain seq x y z
N MET A 1 -9.46 9.11 -3.19
CA MET A 1 -8.87 8.64 -1.92
C MET A 1 -7.50 9.31 -1.77
N PRO A 2 -7.18 9.95 -0.65
CA PRO A 2 -5.87 10.58 -0.45
C PRO A 2 -4.72 9.57 -0.43
N TYR A 3 -3.61 9.92 -1.06
CA TYR A 3 -2.38 9.11 -1.03
C TYR A 3 -1.75 9.14 0.36
N CYS A 4 -1.44 7.97 0.89
CA CYS A 4 -0.64 7.82 2.09
C CYS A 4 0.82 8.24 1.74
N ARG A 5 1.61 8.71 2.73
CA ARG A 5 2.93 9.31 2.50
C ARG A 5 4.03 8.28 2.32
N THR A 6 3.80 7.02 2.65
CA THR A 6 4.78 5.96 2.45
C THR A 6 4.54 5.26 1.13
N GLU A 7 5.56 5.17 0.28
CA GLU A 7 5.59 4.29 -0.90
C GLU A 7 6.64 3.20 -0.71
N PHE A 8 6.39 1.99 -1.22
CA PHE A 8 7.41 0.92 -1.24
C PHE A 8 8.13 0.92 -2.58
N LYS A 9 9.47 0.90 -2.55
CA LYS A 9 10.33 0.89 -3.74
C LYS A 9 10.79 -0.51 -4.10
N LEU A 10 11.23 -0.65 -5.35
CA LEU A 10 11.92 -1.84 -5.86
C LEU A 10 11.10 -3.12 -5.71
N VAL A 11 9.78 -2.98 -5.60
CA VAL A 11 8.86 -4.12 -5.60
C VAL A 11 8.74 -4.56 -7.05
N LYS A 12 9.29 -5.71 -7.40
CA LYS A 12 9.14 -6.23 -8.76
C LYS A 12 7.68 -6.64 -9.00
N PRO A 13 7.16 -6.55 -10.24
CA PRO A 13 5.77 -6.92 -10.55
C PRO A 13 5.37 -8.30 -10.01
N GLU A 14 6.27 -9.29 -10.15
CA GLU A 14 6.06 -10.66 -9.67
C GLU A 14 6.03 -10.80 -8.14
N GLN A 15 6.50 -9.79 -7.41
CA GLN A 15 6.52 -9.76 -5.95
C GLN A 15 5.34 -8.99 -5.36
N VAL A 16 4.64 -8.16 -6.15
CA VAL A 16 3.58 -7.27 -5.68
C VAL A 16 2.55 -8.02 -4.86
N GLU A 17 1.96 -9.08 -5.41
CA GLU A 17 0.90 -9.83 -4.73
C GLU A 17 1.38 -10.45 -3.42
N ASN A 18 2.61 -10.99 -3.39
CA ASN A 18 3.18 -11.61 -2.20
C ASN A 18 3.47 -10.57 -1.09
N VAL A 19 4.08 -9.43 -1.46
CA VAL A 19 4.38 -8.34 -0.53
C VAL A 19 3.09 -7.79 0.08
N LEU A 20 2.08 -7.51 -0.76
CA LEU A 20 0.80 -6.98 -0.32
C LEU A 20 0.01 -8.01 0.51
N SER A 21 0.01 -9.29 0.12
CA SER A 21 -0.63 -10.35 0.91
C SER A 21 0.01 -10.52 2.29
N THR A 22 1.34 -10.40 2.37
CA THR A 22 2.06 -10.44 3.63
C THR A 22 1.72 -9.23 4.50
N PHE A 23 1.66 -8.04 3.90
CA PHE A 23 1.21 -6.82 4.59
C PHE A 23 -0.19 -6.99 5.17
N THR A 24 -1.17 -7.44 4.37
CA THR A 24 -2.54 -7.62 4.80
C THR A 24 -2.65 -8.60 5.98
N ARG A 25 -2.00 -9.77 5.87
CA ARG A 25 -2.04 -10.82 6.91
C ARG A 25 -1.38 -10.41 8.23
N GLU A 26 -0.30 -9.64 8.18
CA GLU A 26 0.42 -9.21 9.39
C GLU A 26 -0.19 -7.96 10.04
N CYS A 27 -0.76 -7.05 9.23
CA CYS A 27 -1.17 -5.73 9.71
C CYS A 27 -2.66 -5.61 10.03
N PHE A 28 -3.50 -6.57 9.61
CA PHE A 28 -4.95 -6.53 9.78
C PHE A 28 -5.47 -7.81 10.42
N VAL A 29 -6.37 -7.64 11.40
CA VAL A 29 -7.11 -8.76 11.97
C VAL A 29 -8.01 -9.33 10.87
N GLY A 30 -7.91 -10.64 10.61
CA GLY A 30 -8.63 -11.27 9.50
C GLY A 30 -8.01 -11.00 8.12
N GLY A 31 -6.77 -10.53 8.05
CA GLY A 31 -6.10 -10.21 6.79
C GLY A 31 -6.07 -11.38 5.81
N GLN A 32 -6.42 -11.08 4.55
CA GLN A 32 -6.51 -12.05 3.45
C GLN A 32 -5.41 -11.85 2.40
N VAL A 33 -5.37 -12.74 1.40
CA VAL A 33 -4.55 -12.56 0.20
C VAL A 33 -4.95 -11.25 -0.48
N ALA A 34 -3.97 -10.43 -0.83
CA ALA A 34 -4.21 -9.24 -1.62
C ALA A 34 -4.63 -9.65 -3.04
N TYR A 35 -5.65 -9.00 -3.59
CA TYR A 35 -6.12 -9.29 -4.94
C TYR A 35 -6.37 -8.01 -5.71
N ARG A 36 -6.20 -8.10 -7.03
CA ARG A 36 -6.40 -6.99 -7.96
C ARG A 36 -7.91 -6.76 -8.18
N LEU A 37 -8.31 -5.50 -8.22
CA LEU A 37 -9.64 -5.01 -8.52
C LEU A 37 -9.74 -4.60 -9.99
N ASP A 38 -10.96 -4.41 -10.48
CA ASP A 38 -11.24 -4.02 -11.87
C ASP A 38 -10.60 -2.68 -12.27
N ASP A 39 -10.38 -1.80 -11.28
CA ASP A 39 -9.76 -0.49 -11.46
C ASP A 39 -8.23 -0.52 -11.35
N VAL A 40 -7.62 -1.68 -11.56
CA VAL A 40 -6.18 -1.98 -11.47
C VAL A 40 -5.54 -1.84 -10.08
N THR A 41 -6.30 -1.44 -9.07
CA THR A 41 -5.81 -1.30 -7.69
C THR A 41 -5.88 -2.63 -6.94
N PHE A 42 -5.27 -2.72 -5.76
CA PHE A 42 -5.27 -3.90 -4.92
C PHE A 42 -6.06 -3.66 -3.63
N SER A 43 -6.90 -4.63 -3.29
CA SER A 43 -7.53 -4.73 -1.97
C SER A 43 -6.51 -5.27 -0.96
N ILE A 44 -6.22 -4.52 0.10
CA ILE A 44 -5.10 -4.81 1.03
C ILE A 44 -5.46 -4.63 2.51
N ASP A 45 -6.74 -4.75 2.86
CA ASP A 45 -7.22 -4.44 4.21
C ASP A 45 -8.41 -5.28 4.65
N ALA A 46 -8.25 -6.60 4.64
CA ALA A 46 -9.26 -7.56 5.10
C ALA A 46 -10.68 -7.38 4.48
N GLY A 47 -10.81 -6.62 3.38
CA GLY A 47 -12.07 -6.35 2.69
C GLY A 47 -12.82 -5.09 3.13
N GLU A 48 -12.28 -4.29 4.05
CA GLU A 48 -12.94 -3.08 4.59
C GLU A 48 -12.86 -1.87 3.63
N ASN A 49 -11.92 -1.89 2.67
CA ASN A 49 -11.74 -0.85 1.66
C ASN A 49 -11.38 0.54 2.22
N ASP A 50 -10.75 0.57 3.37
CA ASP A 50 -10.09 1.68 4.05
C ASP A 50 -8.68 2.01 3.51
N ILE A 51 -7.98 1.06 2.90
CA ILE A 51 -6.70 1.31 2.21
C ILE A 51 -6.55 0.39 0.99
N ARG A 52 -6.02 0.97 -0.09
CA ARG A 52 -5.69 0.26 -1.32
C ARG A 52 -4.26 0.52 -1.75
N ALA A 53 -3.78 -0.34 -2.64
CA ALA A 53 -2.47 -0.21 -3.26
C ALA A 53 -2.60 -0.08 -4.79
N ILE A 54 -1.67 0.62 -5.42
CA ILE A 54 -1.50 0.61 -6.89
C ILE A 54 -0.02 0.51 -7.22
N TYR A 55 0.32 -0.35 -8.17
CA TYR A 55 1.68 -0.47 -8.67
C TYR A 55 1.89 0.54 -9.79
N ASP A 56 2.85 1.42 -9.59
CA ASP A 56 3.33 2.38 -10.59
C ASP A 56 4.52 1.74 -11.31
N GLU A 57 4.24 1.18 -12.50
CA GLU A 57 5.22 0.46 -13.31
C GLU A 57 6.37 1.37 -13.78
N GLU A 58 6.07 2.63 -14.11
CA GLU A 58 7.06 3.59 -14.62
C GLU A 58 8.14 3.89 -13.56
N ASN A 59 7.73 3.96 -12.30
CA ASN A 59 8.61 4.29 -11.18
C ASN A 59 9.05 3.07 -10.36
N ALA A 60 8.55 1.87 -10.69
CA ALA A 60 8.74 0.63 -9.94
C ALA A 60 8.46 0.80 -8.43
N VAL A 61 7.31 1.40 -8.11
CA VAL A 61 6.89 1.68 -6.73
C VAL A 61 5.46 1.24 -6.45
N MET A 62 5.21 0.81 -5.23
CA MET A 62 3.86 0.65 -4.69
C MET A 62 3.42 1.94 -4.00
N LYS A 63 2.34 2.51 -4.51
CA LYS A 63 1.64 3.64 -3.89
C LYS A 63 0.46 3.12 -3.09
N PHE A 64 0.17 3.79 -1.99
CA PHE A 64 -0.93 3.46 -1.09
C PHE A 64 -1.86 4.65 -0.98
N PHE A 65 -3.15 4.41 -0.93
CA PHE A 65 -4.12 5.47 -0.73
C PHE A 65 -5.21 5.02 0.23
N CYS A 66 -5.48 5.91 1.15
CA CYS A 66 -6.29 5.72 2.33
C CYS A 66 -7.71 6.25 2.01
N ARG A 67 -8.78 5.58 2.44
CA ARG A 67 -10.17 6.01 2.17
C ARG A 67 -10.44 7.39 2.76
N TYR A 68 -9.97 7.63 3.98
CA TYR A 68 -10.13 8.89 4.70
C TYR A 68 -8.78 9.50 5.08
N GLN A 69 -8.67 10.82 4.93
CA GLN A 69 -7.44 11.57 5.27
C GLN A 69 -7.06 11.45 6.75
N ARG A 70 -8.06 11.38 7.64
CA ARG A 70 -7.85 11.26 9.10
C ARG A 70 -7.08 9.98 9.47
N ASP A 71 -7.21 8.93 8.67
CA ASP A 71 -6.61 7.62 8.93
C ASP A 71 -5.23 7.47 8.25
N MET A 72 -4.80 8.43 7.44
CA MET A 72 -3.50 8.39 6.75
C MET A 72 -2.32 8.20 7.70
N ASN A 73 -2.27 8.97 8.80
CA ASN A 73 -1.17 8.85 9.76
C ASN A 73 -1.14 7.47 10.45
N PHE A 74 -2.31 6.83 10.61
CA PHE A 74 -2.39 5.49 11.18
C PHE A 74 -1.84 4.46 10.19
N TYR A 75 -2.23 4.56 8.92
CA TYR A 75 -1.76 3.65 7.87
C TYR A 75 -0.30 3.87 7.50
N ASP A 76 0.18 5.11 7.42
CA ASP A 76 1.59 5.41 7.18
C ASP A 76 2.49 4.77 8.25
N LYS A 77 2.07 4.81 9.52
CA LYS A 77 2.81 4.12 10.60
C LYS A 77 2.87 2.62 10.39
N LYS A 78 1.76 1.99 9.97
CA LYS A 78 1.73 0.55 9.65
C LYS A 78 2.63 0.23 8.45
N LEU A 79 2.54 1.01 7.37
CA LEU A 79 3.36 0.84 6.17
C LEU A 79 4.85 0.97 6.48
N MET A 80 5.25 2.00 7.24
CA MET A 80 6.64 2.19 7.66
C MET A 80 7.14 1.07 8.56
N ALA A 81 6.33 0.62 9.52
CA ALA A 81 6.69 -0.48 10.41
C ALA A 81 6.88 -1.79 9.63
N PHE A 82 5.96 -2.09 8.70
CA PHE A 82 6.06 -3.24 7.82
C PHE A 82 7.31 -3.18 6.94
N ALA A 83 7.53 -2.04 6.28
CA ALA A 83 8.69 -1.85 5.41
C ALA A 83 10.02 -2.03 6.18
N THR A 84 10.11 -1.45 7.38
CA THR A 84 11.28 -1.59 8.26
C THR A 84 11.51 -3.06 8.65
N LYS A 85 10.44 -3.78 9.01
CA LYS A 85 10.52 -5.19 9.41
C LYS A 85 11.00 -6.11 8.28
N HIS A 86 10.59 -5.83 7.05
CA HIS A 86 10.85 -6.68 5.89
C HIS A 86 12.00 -6.16 4.98
N GLY A 87 12.69 -5.09 5.40
CA GLY A 87 13.80 -4.52 4.63
C GLY A 87 13.37 -3.92 3.28
N ILE A 88 12.17 -3.37 3.23
CA ILE A 88 11.62 -2.72 2.03
C ILE A 88 12.03 -1.24 2.04
N ASP A 89 12.65 -0.79 0.96
CA ASP A 89 12.99 0.62 0.80
C ASP A 89 11.73 1.47 0.66
N THR A 90 11.72 2.62 1.33
CA THR A 90 10.58 3.55 1.27
C THR A 90 10.96 4.89 0.63
N LYS A 91 9.98 5.59 0.06
CA LYS A 91 10.09 7.03 -0.23
C LYS A 91 8.87 7.79 0.27
N PRO A 92 9.03 9.10 0.55
CA PRO A 92 7.89 9.98 0.71
C PRO A 92 7.08 10.00 -0.58
N CYS A 93 5.76 9.84 -0.47
CA CYS A 93 4.83 10.05 -1.57
C CYS A 93 4.79 11.54 -1.89
N THR A 94 5.38 11.92 -3.02
CA THR A 94 5.23 13.26 -3.59
C THR A 94 3.95 13.27 -4.41
N ALA A 95 2.80 13.27 -3.74
CA ALA A 95 1.55 13.54 -4.42
C ALA A 95 1.57 15.00 -4.89
N SER A 96 1.85 15.23 -6.18
CA SER A 96 1.52 16.48 -6.84
C SER A 96 0.01 16.63 -6.70
N SER A 97 -0.44 17.64 -5.96
CA SER A 97 -1.84 18.03 -5.95
C SER A 97 -2.18 18.61 -7.33
N GLU A 98 -2.51 17.74 -8.29
CA GLU A 98 -3.15 18.16 -9.52
C GLU A 98 -4.51 17.48 -9.56
N TYR A 99 -5.52 18.25 -9.16
CA TYR A 99 -6.91 18.08 -9.56
C TYR A 99 -7.12 18.83 -10.87
#